data_AF-A0A653PSB0-F1
#
_entry.id   AF-A0A653PSB0-F1
#
_cell.length_a   1.000
_cell.length_b   1.000
_cell.length_c   1.000
_cell.angle_alpha   90.00
_cell.angle_beta   90.00
_cell.angle_gamma   90.00
#
_symmetry.space_group_name_H-M   'P 1'
#
loop_
_entity.id
_entity.type
_entity.pdbx_description
1 polymer ?
#
loop_
_entity_poly.entity_id
_entity_poly.type
_entity_poly.pdbx_seq_one_letter_code
_entity_poly.pdbx_strand_id
1 'polypeptide(L)'
;MKEERGFTLVEMAAVLLIISVLLLLLVPSLSDGKSRADQVSCEGSVRIVESEINLHYAEHKAYPETLEVIKRASAADPLVYSCQSSAYTYSPTDGSLKKQ
;
A
#
# COMPACT_ATOMS: atom_id res chain seq x y z
N MET A 1 -39.07 34.26 -37.33
CA MET A 1 -38.27 33.03 -37.15
C MET A 1 -37.23 33.35 -36.10
N LYS A 2 -37.13 32.52 -35.05
CA LYS A 2 -36.28 32.81 -33.88
C LYS A 2 -34.90 32.26 -34.20
N GLU A 3 -33.88 33.11 -34.27
CA GLU A 3 -32.53 32.69 -34.62
C GLU A 3 -31.93 31.90 -33.46
N GLU A 4 -31.73 30.60 -33.68
CA GLU A 4 -31.05 29.71 -32.75
C GLU A 4 -29.54 30.00 -32.85
N ARG A 5 -29.00 30.70 -31.85
CA ARG A 5 -27.56 30.93 -31.73
C ARG A 5 -26.89 29.60 -31.42
N GLY A 6 -26.24 29.01 -32.42
CA GLY A 6 -25.44 27.80 -32.28
C GLY A 6 -24.14 28.05 -31.51
N PHE A 7 -23.65 27.00 -30.84
CA PHE A 7 -22.38 27.00 -30.12
C PHE A 7 -21.22 27.33 -31.08
N THR A 8 -20.37 28.26 -30.70
CA THR A 8 -19.19 28.61 -31.50
C THR A 8 -18.02 27.66 -31.24
N LEU A 9 -17.15 27.47 -32.23
CA LEU A 9 -15.90 26.71 -32.05
C LEU A 9 -15.00 27.34 -30.96
N VAL A 10 -15.06 28.66 -30.82
CA VAL A 10 -14.31 29.42 -29.80
C VAL A 10 -14.78 29.05 -28.39
N GLU A 11 -16.09 28.92 -28.16
CA GLU A 11 -16.63 28.48 -26.88
C GLU A 11 -16.18 27.06 -26.53
N MET A 12 -16.21 26.13 -27.49
CA MET A 12 -15.71 24.77 -27.26
C MET A 12 -14.21 24.74 -26.97
N ALA A 13 -13.42 25.57 -27.64
CA ALA A 13 -11.98 25.69 -27.38
C ALA A 13 -11.68 26.22 -25.98
N ALA A 14 -12.41 27.23 -25.51
CA ALA A 14 -12.26 27.76 -24.17
C ALA A 14 -12.63 26.72 -23.09
N VAL A 15 -13.69 25.93 -23.32
CA VAL A 15 -14.11 24.87 -22.39
C VAL A 15 -13.07 23.76 -22.29
N LEU A 16 -12.55 23.27 -23.42
CA LEU A 16 -11.51 22.24 -23.43
C LEU A 16 -10.23 22.73 -22.75
N LEU A 17 -9.86 24.00 -22.94
CA LEU A 17 -8.74 24.62 -22.25
C LEU A 17 -8.92 24.59 -20.73
N ILE A 18 -10.09 24.97 -20.23
CA ILE A 18 -10.38 24.94 -18.79
C ILE A 18 -10.34 23.52 -18.24
N ILE A 19 -10.98 22.55 -18.91
CA ILE A 19 -10.95 21.13 -18.49
C ILE A 19 -9.52 20.59 -18.46
N SER A 20 -8.68 20.95 -19.43
CA SER A 20 -7.28 20.52 -19.48
C SER A 20 -6.48 20.97 -18.25
N VAL A 21 -6.69 22.22 -17.81
CA VAL A 21 -6.03 22.78 -16.62
C VAL A 21 -6.54 22.10 -15.35
N LEU A 22 -7.86 21.87 -15.24
CA LEU A 22 -8.44 21.17 -14.10
C LEU A 22 -7.91 19.74 -13.97
N LEU A 23 -7.77 19.00 -15.07
CA LEU A 23 -7.20 17.66 -15.08
C LEU A 23 -5.75 17.64 -14.59
N LEU A 24 -4.93 18.60 -15.02
CA LEU A 24 -3.53 18.70 -14.57
C LEU A 24 -3.41 18.93 -13.05
N LEU A 25 -4.36 19.66 -12.45
CA LEU A 25 -4.40 19.87 -10.99
C LEU A 25 -4.94 18.64 -10.23
N LEU A 26 -5.85 17.88 -10.83
CA LEU A 26 -6.48 16.71 -10.20
C LEU A 26 -5.60 15.46 -10.20
N VAL A 27 -4.91 15.16 -11.30
CA VAL A 27 -4.07 13.96 -11.45
C VAL A 27 -3.06 13.76 -10.31
N PRO A 28 -2.24 14.75 -9.90
CA PRO A 28 -1.23 14.54 -8.86
C PRO A 28 -1.85 14.09 -7.52
N SER A 29 -3.02 14.62 -7.17
CA SER A 29 -3.72 14.30 -5.91
C SER A 29 -4.23 12.85 -5.84
N LEU A 30 -4.51 12.23 -6.99
CA LEU A 30 -5.00 10.84 -7.08
C LEU A 30 -3.86 9.82 -6.96
N SER A 31 -2.65 10.18 -7.40
CA SER A 31 -1.49 9.29 -7.40
C SER A 31 -0.97 8.93 -5.98
N ASP A 32 -1.01 9.88 -5.03
CA ASP A 32 -0.49 9.67 -3.67
C ASP A 32 -1.37 8.76 -2.79
N GLY A 33 -2.68 8.74 -3.04
CA GLY A 33 -3.65 8.01 -2.21
C GLY A 33 -3.37 6.50 -2.17
N LYS A 34 -2.96 5.92 -3.30
CA LYS A 34 -2.66 4.49 -3.40
C LYS A 34 -1.42 4.09 -2.60
N SER A 35 -0.33 4.85 -2.73
CA SER A 35 0.91 4.57 -1.99
C SER A 35 0.69 4.63 -0.48
N ARG A 36 -0.06 5.62 -0.01
CA ARG A 36 -0.42 5.75 1.41
C ARG A 36 -1.31 4.61 1.89
N ALA A 37 -2.31 4.21 1.11
CA ALA A 37 -3.16 3.07 1.44
C ALA A 37 -2.37 1.76 1.52
N ASP A 38 -1.44 1.54 0.58
CA ASP A 38 -0.57 0.37 0.56
C ASP A 38 0.36 0.32 1.77
N GLN A 39 0.91 1.47 2.20
CA GLN A 39 1.74 1.58 3.39
C GLN A 39 0.97 1.27 4.67
N VAL A 40 -0.22 1.85 4.85
CA VAL A 40 -1.07 1.60 6.02
C VAL A 40 -1.52 0.13 6.07
N SER A 41 -1.87 -0.45 4.92
CA SER A 41 -2.23 -1.86 4.80
C SER A 41 -1.08 -2.78 5.21
N CYS A 42 0.14 -2.48 4.74
CA CYS A 42 1.32 -3.24 5.16
C CYS A 42 1.56 -3.11 6.67
N GLU A 43 1.53 -1.90 7.23
CA GLU A 43 1.77 -1.70 8.66
C GLU A 43 0.77 -2.50 9.52
N GLY A 44 -0.51 -2.52 9.13
CA GLY A 44 -1.51 -3.36 9.78
C GLY A 44 -1.17 -4.86 9.68
N SER A 45 -0.70 -5.31 8.52
CA SER A 45 -0.31 -6.71 8.32
C SER A 45 0.91 -7.09 9.17
N VAL A 46 1.91 -6.22 9.28
CA VAL A 46 3.09 -6.41 10.15
C VAL A 46 2.66 -6.60 11.60
N ARG A 47 1.77 -5.74 12.13
CA ARG A 47 1.26 -5.86 13.50
C ARG A 47 0.55 -7.20 13.76
N ILE A 48 -0.17 -7.72 12.76
CA ILE A 48 -0.81 -9.04 12.85
C ILE A 48 0.25 -10.13 12.97
N VAL A 49 1.30 -10.08 12.14
CA VAL A 49 2.41 -11.05 12.21
C VAL A 49 3.15 -10.96 13.55
N GLU A 50 3.44 -9.76 14.05
CA GLU A 50 4.02 -9.57 15.39
C GLU A 50 3.14 -10.18 16.49
N SER A 51 1.82 -10.02 16.38
CA SER A 51 0.88 -10.65 17.31
C SER A 51 0.94 -12.17 17.25
N GLU A 52 1.10 -12.77 16.06
CA GLU A 52 1.23 -14.22 15.90
C GLU A 52 2.57 -14.76 16.43
N ILE A 53 3.66 -14.02 16.22
CA ILE A 53 4.98 -14.32 16.82
C ILE A 53 4.87 -14.34 18.35
N ASN A 54 4.23 -13.32 18.93
CA ASN A 54 4.02 -13.22 20.37
C ASN A 54 3.08 -14.31 20.89
N LEU A 55 2.05 -14.69 20.13
CA LEU A 55 1.17 -15.79 20.48
C LEU A 55 1.93 -17.12 20.50
N HIS A 56 2.78 -17.37 19.49
CA HIS A 56 3.62 -18.56 19.45
C HIS A 56 4.55 -18.63 20.66
N TYR A 57 5.17 -17.51 21.05
CA TYR A 57 5.96 -17.40 22.26
C TYR A 57 5.15 -17.67 23.53
N ALA A 58 3.91 -17.16 23.60
CA ALA A 58 3.05 -17.38 24.76
C ALA A 58 2.75 -18.88 24.98
N GLU A 59 2.51 -19.61 23.88
CA GLU A 59 2.19 -21.05 23.88
C GLU A 59 3.42 -21.94 24.08
N HIS A 60 4.53 -21.67 23.38
CA HIS A 60 5.70 -22.56 23.30
C HIS A 60 6.89 -22.09 24.15
N LYS A 61 6.81 -20.91 24.75
CA LYS A 61 7.92 -20.24 25.49
C LYS A 61 9.17 -20.00 24.65
N ALA A 62 9.04 -20.03 23.34
CA ALA A 62 10.11 -19.80 22.37
C ALA A 62 9.55 -19.00 21.20
N TYR A 63 10.38 -18.10 20.64
CA TYR A 63 10.05 -17.45 19.38
C TYR A 63 10.15 -18.48 18.25
N PRO A 64 9.29 -18.37 17.21
CA PRO A 64 9.38 -19.29 16.09
C PRO A 64 10.76 -19.15 15.42
N GLU A 65 11.44 -20.25 15.13
CA GLU A 65 12.77 -20.21 14.49
C GLU A 65 12.70 -19.59 13.09
N THR A 66 11.56 -19.78 12.42
CA THR A 66 11.26 -19.20 11.12
C THR A 66 9.81 -18.72 11.05
N LEU A 67 9.54 -17.76 10.16
CA LEU A 67 8.17 -17.31 9.91
C LEU A 67 7.33 -18.36 9.18
N GLU A 68 7.92 -19.45 8.68
CA GLU A 68 7.19 -20.59 8.12
C GLU A 68 6.36 -21.32 9.18
N VAL A 69 6.84 -21.36 10.43
CA VAL A 69 6.14 -22.00 11.55
C VAL A 69 4.75 -21.39 11.76
N ILE A 70 4.64 -20.08 11.55
CA ILE A 70 3.38 -19.33 11.59
C ILE A 70 2.78 -19.08 10.21
N LYS A 71 3.28 -19.74 9.16
CA LYS A 71 2.80 -19.65 7.76
C LYS A 71 2.83 -18.23 7.19
N ARG A 72 3.82 -17.42 7.60
CA ARG A 72 4.01 -16.03 7.14
C ARG A 72 5.19 -15.85 6.19
N ALA A 73 6.03 -16.86 6.01
CA ALA A 73 7.08 -16.88 5.01
C ALA A 73 7.00 -18.14 4.12
N SER A 74 7.72 -18.07 2.99
CA SER A 74 7.94 -19.19 2.07
C SER A 74 9.20 -19.97 2.47
N ALA A 75 9.26 -21.24 2.11
CA ALA A 75 10.43 -22.10 2.31
C ALA A 75 11.72 -21.61 1.64
N ALA A 76 11.60 -20.76 0.62
CA ALA A 76 12.76 -20.14 -0.02
C ALA A 76 13.42 -19.06 0.85
N ASP A 77 12.62 -18.31 1.62
CA ASP A 77 13.06 -17.15 2.40
C ASP A 77 12.40 -17.15 3.78
N PRO A 78 12.76 -18.10 4.67
CA PRO A 78 12.03 -18.39 5.89
C PRO A 78 12.10 -17.30 6.97
N LEU A 79 13.03 -16.34 6.80
CA LEU A 79 13.27 -15.22 7.71
C LEU A 79 12.84 -13.88 7.10
N VAL A 80 12.16 -13.88 5.94
CA VAL A 80 11.74 -12.66 5.27
C VAL A 80 10.22 -12.60 5.20
N TYR A 81 9.66 -11.50 5.69
CA TYR A 81 8.26 -11.15 5.50
C TYR A 81 8.16 -10.02 4.49
N SER A 82 7.42 -10.23 3.40
CA SER A 82 7.20 -9.20 2.38
C SER A 82 5.73 -8.76 2.37
N CYS A 83 5.53 -7.45 2.28
CA CYS A 83 4.22 -6.83 2.10
C CYS A 83 4.37 -5.79 0.98
N GLN A 84 3.50 -5.81 -0.03
CA GLN A 84 3.50 -4.80 -1.10
C GLN A 84 4.93 -4.50 -1.63
N SER A 85 5.45 -3.29 -1.37
CA SER A 85 6.79 -2.82 -1.79
C SER A 85 7.87 -2.84 -0.69
N SER A 86 7.58 -3.38 0.50
CA SER A 86 8.50 -3.39 1.64
C SER A 86 8.82 -4.82 2.09
N ALA A 87 10.09 -5.07 2.38
CA ALA A 87 10.58 -6.32 2.94
C ALA A 87 11.00 -6.12 4.41
N TYR A 88 10.74 -7.12 5.24
CA TYR A 88 11.11 -7.16 6.64
C TYR A 88 11.94 -8.41 6.91
N THR A 89 13.03 -8.25 7.63
CA THR A 89 13.85 -9.36 8.13
C THR A 89 13.44 -9.70 9.55
N TYR A 90 13.13 -10.96 9.77
CA TYR A 90 12.76 -11.53 11.05
C TYR A 90 13.99 -12.00 11.83
N SER A 91 14.01 -11.71 13.13
CA SER A 91 15.06 -12.15 14.05
C SER A 91 14.49 -13.14 15.07
N PRO A 92 14.84 -14.44 14.99
CA PRO A 92 14.33 -15.46 15.91
C PRO A 92 14.88 -15.33 17.35
N THR A 93 15.92 -14.52 17.57
CA THR A 93 16.49 -14.31 18.91
C THR A 93 15.64 -13.39 19.79
N ASP A 94 14.89 -12.48 19.17
CA ASP A 94 14.16 -11.40 19.85
C ASP A 94 12.69 -11.30 19.39
N GLY A 95 12.31 -12.05 18.35
CA GLY A 95 10.96 -12.01 17.78
C GLY A 95 10.67 -10.76 16.95
N SER A 96 11.69 -9.94 16.64
CA SER A 96 11.49 -8.64 15.98
C SER A 96 11.48 -8.72 14.45
N LEU A 97 10.64 -7.89 13.82
CA LEU A 97 10.61 -7.64 12.39
C LEU A 97 11.27 -6.30 12.09
N LYS A 98 12.38 -6.31 11.36
CA LYS A 98 13.10 -5.09 10.96
C LYS A 98 12.89 -4.83 9.48
N LYS A 99 12.39 -3.65 9.16
CA LYS A 99 12.26 -3.21 7.76
C LYS A 99 13.64 -3.09 7.11
N GLN A 100 13.77 -3.60 5.89
CA GLN A 100 14.95 -3.38 5.04
C GLN A 100 14.98 -1.96 4.46
#